data_AF-A0A2D7MH02-F1
#
_entry.id   AF-A0A2D7MH02-F1
#
_cell.length_a   1.000
_cell.length_b   1.000
_cell.length_c   1.000
_cell.angle_alpha   90.00
_cell.angle_beta   90.00
_cell.angle_gamma   90.00
#
_symmetry.space_group_name_H-M   'P 1'
#
loop_
_entity.id
_entity.type
_entity.pdbx_description
1 polymer ?
#
loop_
_entity_poly.entity_id
_entity_poly.type
_entity_poly.pdbx_seq_one_letter_code
_entity_poly.pdbx_strand_id
1 'polypeptide(L)'
;MHHDLIQLSNGNYLGIIEESSLGVIPIGDWTSSFQNLGFQADGSTVEFPWIGDKLVEWDKDTKEIVWSWSVFDHFNMEDYDEYGGTWNQAYIDLHYDWTHANAIIFDEDESAIYISVRHLSRITKIDYPSGDVVWNIGHEMPSGDVEMGTDIGFSFQHSLQKLSNGNILTLDNGNLAPQFRGTDDPITRAIEISIENNFATMVWNYELPQNLFGFASGNAQKLENDNILITTVGGSGRSLEVSEQGEVVWEAQYNLGLPNGAVYRANKIIGLYPSAYSIMINNYKEYNGNTGVYVPPGNSTISFTLNHEGSNAQNFIYSIQDQESWFPNQSGNVFLEPGESFIISFEGTVSTILNGNLVTLNIYPEHHLEKGKIISVEAFTSPLTEIENEIVNEFILKKPYPNPFNPKINFEFSLNFAQYIYFQIFNIKGELVETLIQKQLNSGNHSLFWNATNQSSGIYFIKINSESFSQTEKIFYLK
;
A
#
# COMPACT_ATOMS: atom_id res chain seq x y z
N MET A 1 6.07 -14.39 14.25
CA MET A 1 6.01 -13.69 12.95
C MET A 1 7.36 -13.82 12.29
N HIS A 2 7.41 -14.25 11.03
CA HIS A 2 8.64 -14.42 10.27
C HIS A 2 8.46 -14.00 8.82
N HIS A 3 9.58 -13.68 8.18
CA HIS A 3 9.75 -13.43 6.74
C HIS A 3 8.99 -12.22 6.17
N ASP A 4 7.66 -12.19 6.23
CA ASP A 4 6.86 -11.13 5.60
C ASP A 4 5.73 -10.58 6.50
N LEU A 5 5.46 -9.29 6.32
CA LEU A 5 4.41 -8.53 7.00
C LEU A 5 3.99 -7.37 6.09
N ILE A 6 2.73 -7.35 5.69
CA ILE A 6 2.15 -6.31 4.84
C ILE A 6 1.04 -5.57 5.57
N GLN A 7 0.84 -4.30 5.20
CA GLN A 7 -0.31 -3.52 5.64
C GLN A 7 -1.40 -3.58 4.55
N LEU A 8 -2.63 -3.91 4.94
CA LEU A 8 -3.80 -3.96 4.06
C LEU A 8 -4.43 -2.57 3.89
N SER A 9 -5.29 -2.37 2.89
CA SER A 9 -5.96 -1.08 2.63
C SER A 9 -6.80 -0.56 3.81
N ASN A 10 -7.38 -1.46 4.61
CA ASN A 10 -8.13 -1.13 5.83
C ASN A 10 -7.20 -0.63 6.98
N GLY A 11 -5.89 -0.75 6.80
CA GLY A 11 -4.82 -0.37 7.73
C GLY A 11 -4.37 -1.49 8.66
N ASN A 12 -5.03 -2.65 8.65
CA ASN A 12 -4.65 -3.86 9.38
C ASN A 12 -3.36 -4.45 8.82
N TYR A 13 -2.77 -5.38 9.56
CA TYR A 13 -1.53 -6.03 9.16
C TYR A 13 -1.74 -7.51 8.95
N LEU A 14 -1.31 -8.03 7.80
CA LEU A 14 -1.30 -9.45 7.49
C LEU A 14 0.16 -9.95 7.52
N GLY A 15 0.42 -11.03 8.25
CA GLY A 15 1.76 -11.61 8.33
C GLY A 15 1.75 -13.11 8.56
N ILE A 16 2.94 -13.71 8.47
CA ILE A 16 3.16 -15.16 8.63
C ILE A 16 3.64 -15.45 10.05
N ILE A 17 3.05 -16.44 10.72
CA ILE A 17 3.55 -17.01 11.97
C ILE A 17 3.70 -18.52 11.83
N GLU A 18 4.54 -19.11 12.68
CA GLU A 18 4.67 -20.56 12.78
C GLU A 18 3.49 -21.14 13.57
N GLU A 19 3.03 -22.32 13.14
CA GLU A 19 2.13 -23.21 13.88
C GLU A 19 2.74 -24.61 13.84
N SER A 20 2.41 -25.46 14.82
CA SER A 20 2.94 -26.82 14.86
C SER A 20 1.84 -27.86 15.01
N SER A 21 2.08 -29.00 14.38
CA SER A 21 1.27 -30.20 14.50
C SER A 21 2.17 -31.42 14.58
N LEU A 22 1.65 -32.55 15.05
CA LEU A 22 2.36 -33.82 14.91
C LEU A 22 2.09 -34.39 13.53
N GLY A 23 3.13 -34.89 12.88
CA GLY A 23 3.06 -35.60 11.62
C GLY A 23 3.85 -36.89 11.64
N VAL A 24 3.83 -37.58 10.51
CA VAL A 24 4.62 -38.79 10.30
C VAL A 24 6.06 -38.44 9.95
N ILE A 25 6.98 -39.39 10.09
CA ILE A 25 8.28 -39.33 9.42
C ILE A 25 8.14 -40.22 8.17
N PRO A 26 8.08 -39.64 6.95
CA PRO A 26 7.97 -40.40 5.72
C PRO A 26 9.18 -41.31 5.51
N ILE A 27 8.97 -42.34 4.69
CA ILE A 27 10.04 -43.25 4.30
C ILE A 27 10.96 -42.53 3.31
N GLY A 28 12.26 -42.50 3.60
CA GLY A 28 13.29 -41.88 2.77
C GLY A 28 14.70 -42.21 3.25
N ASP A 29 15.70 -41.56 2.68
CA ASP A 29 17.12 -41.80 3.02
C ASP A 29 17.44 -41.50 4.51
N TRP A 30 16.63 -40.66 5.15
CA TRP A 30 16.75 -40.29 6.56
C TRP A 30 16.14 -41.32 7.54
N THR A 31 15.33 -42.28 7.07
CA THR A 31 14.53 -43.17 7.93
C THR A 31 15.38 -43.87 9.01
N SER A 32 16.53 -44.44 8.62
CA SER A 32 17.41 -45.14 9.58
C SER A 32 17.97 -44.20 10.65
N SER A 33 18.22 -42.94 10.33
CA SER A 33 18.72 -41.94 11.28
C SER A 33 17.68 -41.64 12.35
N PHE A 34 16.42 -41.46 11.98
CA PHE A 34 15.33 -41.24 12.93
C PHE A 34 15.04 -42.48 13.79
N GLN A 35 15.12 -43.68 13.22
CA GLN A 35 14.99 -44.93 14.00
C GLN A 35 16.09 -45.05 15.07
N ASN A 36 17.31 -44.62 14.77
CA ASN A 36 18.40 -44.58 15.74
C ASN A 36 18.16 -43.57 16.88
N LEU A 37 17.33 -42.54 16.67
CA LEU A 37 16.87 -41.64 17.73
C LEU A 37 15.70 -42.22 18.55
N GLY A 38 15.12 -43.34 18.12
CA GLY A 38 14.05 -44.05 18.81
C GLY A 38 12.64 -43.82 18.24
N PHE A 39 12.51 -43.12 17.12
CA PHE A 39 11.25 -43.01 16.38
C PHE A 39 10.93 -44.32 15.62
N GLN A 40 9.65 -44.56 15.28
CA GLN A 40 9.29 -45.67 14.40
C GLN A 40 9.75 -45.41 12.95
N ALA A 41 9.53 -44.18 12.48
CA ALA A 41 9.79 -43.70 11.12
C ALA A 41 9.33 -44.69 10.04
N ASP A 42 8.09 -45.16 10.17
CA ASP A 42 7.48 -46.17 9.29
C ASP A 42 6.58 -45.55 8.21
N GLY A 43 6.56 -44.22 8.08
CA GLY A 43 5.71 -43.49 7.15
C GLY A 43 4.23 -43.41 7.54
N SER A 44 3.84 -43.90 8.72
CA SER A 44 2.43 -43.98 9.14
C SER A 44 2.17 -43.57 10.58
N THR A 45 3.16 -43.73 11.46
CA THR A 45 3.08 -43.34 12.87
C THR A 45 3.23 -41.83 12.99
N VAL A 46 2.22 -41.17 13.57
CA VAL A 46 2.23 -39.74 13.90
C VAL A 46 3.04 -39.52 15.18
N GLU A 47 4.29 -39.08 15.04
CA GLU A 47 5.26 -39.04 16.15
C GLU A 47 6.26 -37.88 16.11
N PHE A 48 6.27 -37.08 15.04
CA PHE A 48 7.30 -36.06 14.85
C PHE A 48 6.72 -34.64 14.75
N PRO A 49 7.36 -33.61 15.32
CA PRO A 49 6.87 -32.25 15.22
C PRO A 49 7.03 -31.72 13.80
N TRP A 50 5.95 -31.30 13.18
CA TRP A 50 5.93 -30.57 11.91
C TRP A 50 5.64 -29.11 12.20
N ILE A 51 6.44 -28.21 11.63
CA ILE A 51 6.28 -26.77 11.72
C ILE A 51 5.70 -26.29 10.38
N GLY A 52 4.49 -25.77 10.43
CA GLY A 52 3.80 -25.17 9.30
C GLY A 52 3.59 -23.67 9.51
N ASP A 53 2.96 -23.03 8.53
CA ASP A 53 2.68 -21.60 8.56
C ASP A 53 1.20 -21.30 8.80
N LYS A 54 0.96 -20.17 9.48
CA LYS A 54 -0.35 -19.58 9.66
C LYS A 54 -0.29 -18.11 9.24
N LEU A 55 -1.17 -17.73 8.33
CA LEU A 55 -1.41 -16.35 7.97
C LEU A 55 -2.35 -15.74 9.01
N VAL A 56 -2.04 -14.54 9.48
CA VAL A 56 -2.83 -13.86 10.50
C VAL A 56 -2.99 -12.39 10.16
N GLU A 57 -4.23 -11.93 10.17
CA GLU A 57 -4.55 -10.51 10.10
C GLU A 57 -4.79 -9.97 11.50
N TRP A 58 -4.05 -8.92 11.87
CA TRP A 58 -4.22 -8.19 13.12
C TRP A 58 -4.85 -6.84 12.87
N ASP A 59 -5.87 -6.53 13.67
CA ASP A 59 -6.46 -5.20 13.70
C ASP A 59 -5.43 -4.15 14.16
N LYS A 60 -5.36 -3.04 13.42
CA LYS A 60 -4.32 -2.03 13.65
C LYS A 60 -4.44 -1.32 15.00
N ASP A 61 -5.61 -1.27 15.60
CA ASP A 61 -5.87 -0.49 16.81
C ASP A 61 -5.86 -1.39 18.05
N THR A 62 -6.62 -2.48 18.01
CA THR A 62 -6.80 -3.45 19.11
C THR A 62 -5.69 -4.49 19.20
N LYS A 63 -4.98 -4.75 18.09
CA LYS A 63 -3.98 -5.81 17.95
C LYS A 63 -4.55 -7.22 18.06
N GLU A 64 -5.87 -7.37 18.07
CA GLU A 64 -6.53 -8.67 18.08
C GLU A 64 -6.46 -9.31 16.69
N ILE A 65 -6.48 -10.65 16.66
CA ILE A 65 -6.57 -11.41 15.43
C ILE A 65 -8.00 -11.30 14.90
N VAL A 66 -8.17 -10.78 13.69
CA VAL A 66 -9.48 -10.63 13.04
C VAL A 66 -9.71 -11.67 11.95
N TRP A 67 -8.64 -12.27 11.43
CA TRP A 67 -8.69 -13.37 10.48
C TRP A 67 -7.42 -14.23 10.59
N SER A 68 -7.54 -15.53 10.32
CA SER A 68 -6.38 -16.41 10.23
C SER A 68 -6.62 -17.60 9.30
N TRP A 69 -5.54 -18.12 8.73
CA TRP A 69 -5.55 -19.25 7.81
C TRP A 69 -4.33 -20.14 8.06
N SER A 70 -4.52 -21.44 8.24
CA SER A 70 -3.45 -22.40 8.56
C SER A 70 -3.19 -23.35 7.42
N VAL A 71 -1.91 -23.63 7.13
CA VAL A 71 -1.53 -24.69 6.18
C VAL A 71 -2.01 -26.07 6.63
N PHE A 72 -2.13 -26.34 7.93
CA PHE A 72 -2.59 -27.66 8.42
C PHE A 72 -4.07 -27.93 8.12
N ASP A 73 -4.85 -26.88 7.88
CA ASP A 73 -6.27 -27.00 7.52
C ASP A 73 -6.47 -27.13 6.01
N HIS A 74 -5.48 -26.71 5.20
CA HIS A 74 -5.66 -26.50 3.75
C HIS A 74 -4.66 -27.26 2.87
N PHE A 75 -3.52 -27.70 3.38
CA PHE A 75 -2.53 -28.47 2.63
C PHE A 75 -2.49 -29.92 3.11
N ASN A 76 -2.24 -30.83 2.17
CA ASN A 76 -2.05 -32.23 2.47
C ASN A 76 -0.61 -32.51 2.93
N MET A 77 -0.44 -33.11 4.12
CA MET A 77 0.87 -33.48 4.69
C MET A 77 1.57 -34.63 3.95
N GLU A 78 0.92 -35.27 2.98
CA GLU A 78 1.58 -36.16 2.01
C GLU A 78 2.52 -35.39 1.06
N ASP A 79 2.32 -34.07 0.92
CA ASP A 79 3.21 -33.21 0.16
C ASP A 79 4.35 -32.73 1.06
N TYR A 80 5.57 -33.12 0.75
CA TYR A 80 6.76 -32.70 1.50
C TYR A 80 7.97 -32.68 0.57
N ASP A 81 9.02 -31.98 0.99
CA ASP A 81 10.29 -31.98 0.26
C ASP A 81 11.03 -33.31 0.46
N GLU A 82 11.14 -34.10 -0.60
CA GLU A 82 11.89 -35.36 -0.60
C GLU A 82 13.40 -35.14 -0.90
N TYR A 83 13.74 -34.14 -1.73
CA TYR A 83 15.06 -34.06 -2.38
C TYR A 83 15.96 -32.94 -1.84
N GLY A 84 15.37 -31.87 -1.31
CA GLY A 84 16.06 -30.64 -0.91
C GLY A 84 16.77 -30.71 0.42
N GLY A 85 16.77 -31.88 1.08
CA GLY A 85 17.50 -32.14 2.31
C GLY A 85 16.85 -31.58 3.56
N THR A 86 15.60 -31.11 3.49
CA THR A 86 14.84 -30.61 4.66
C THR A 86 14.71 -31.66 5.76
N TRP A 87 14.56 -32.95 5.43
CA TRP A 87 14.55 -34.03 6.42
C TRP A 87 15.90 -34.27 7.11
N ASN A 88 17.02 -34.01 6.44
CA ASN A 88 18.34 -34.06 7.07
C ASN A 88 18.49 -32.93 8.08
N GLN A 89 17.96 -31.74 7.75
CA GLN A 89 17.92 -30.61 8.67
C GLN A 89 16.98 -30.90 9.85
N ALA A 90 15.84 -31.54 9.59
CA ALA A 90 14.89 -31.91 10.63
C ALA A 90 15.45 -32.91 11.65
N TYR A 91 16.33 -33.81 11.21
CA TYR A 91 17.06 -34.69 12.11
C TYR A 91 17.96 -33.92 13.10
N ILE A 92 18.56 -32.81 12.64
CA ILE A 92 19.41 -31.95 13.46
C ILE A 92 18.57 -31.11 14.42
N ASP A 93 17.47 -30.53 13.91
CA ASP A 93 16.65 -29.56 14.64
C ASP A 93 15.56 -30.21 15.50
N LEU A 94 15.35 -31.52 15.35
CA LEU A 94 14.33 -32.33 16.02
C LEU A 94 12.89 -31.85 15.78
N HIS A 95 12.66 -31.20 14.64
CA HIS A 95 11.36 -30.87 14.07
C HIS A 95 11.49 -30.73 12.56
N TYR A 96 10.41 -30.95 11.82
CA TYR A 96 10.37 -30.80 10.37
C TYR A 96 9.77 -29.45 10.01
N ASP A 97 10.58 -28.55 9.47
CA ASP A 97 10.11 -27.30 8.86
C ASP A 97 9.44 -27.64 7.53
N TRP A 98 8.10 -27.67 7.51
CA TRP A 98 7.32 -28.28 6.45
C TRP A 98 7.06 -27.33 5.28
N THR A 99 6.50 -26.15 5.54
CA THR A 99 6.02 -25.25 4.47
C THR A 99 6.97 -24.09 4.21
N HIS A 100 7.50 -23.47 5.27
CA HIS A 100 8.43 -22.35 5.21
C HIS A 100 7.97 -21.24 4.25
N ALA A 101 6.77 -20.73 4.48
CA ALA A 101 6.21 -19.63 3.70
C ALA A 101 7.06 -18.37 3.91
N ASN A 102 7.45 -17.74 2.81
CA ASN A 102 8.46 -16.67 2.85
C ASN A 102 8.02 -15.37 2.20
N ALA A 103 6.87 -15.32 1.53
CA ALA A 103 6.34 -14.10 0.92
C ALA A 103 4.82 -14.09 0.93
N ILE A 104 4.23 -12.90 1.07
CA ILE A 104 2.79 -12.67 0.96
C ILE A 104 2.54 -11.49 0.00
N ILE A 105 1.53 -11.64 -0.86
CA ILE A 105 0.88 -10.52 -1.55
C ILE A 105 -0.60 -10.51 -1.17
N PHE A 106 -1.16 -9.32 -0.95
CA PHE A 106 -2.60 -9.12 -0.95
C PHE A 106 -3.00 -8.34 -2.20
N ASP A 107 -3.94 -8.89 -2.96
CA ASP A 107 -4.55 -8.22 -4.10
C ASP A 107 -5.96 -7.76 -3.74
N GLU A 108 -6.13 -6.43 -3.70
CA GLU A 108 -7.39 -5.78 -3.32
C GLU A 108 -8.47 -5.93 -4.40
N ASP A 109 -8.09 -5.95 -5.68
CA ASP A 109 -9.03 -6.02 -6.81
C ASP A 109 -9.65 -7.41 -6.92
N GLU A 110 -8.85 -8.45 -6.67
CA GLU A 110 -9.29 -9.84 -6.66
C GLU A 110 -9.77 -10.32 -5.29
N SER A 111 -9.55 -9.54 -4.22
CA SER A 111 -9.74 -9.95 -2.83
C SER A 111 -9.07 -11.30 -2.55
N ALA A 112 -7.77 -11.40 -2.85
CA ALA A 112 -7.03 -12.65 -2.80
C ALA A 112 -5.64 -12.48 -2.16
N ILE A 113 -5.18 -13.54 -1.49
CA ILE A 113 -3.83 -13.64 -0.93
C ILE A 113 -3.01 -14.59 -1.80
N TYR A 114 -1.76 -14.21 -2.08
CA TYR A 114 -0.78 -15.09 -2.72
C TYR A 114 0.35 -15.35 -1.75
N ILE A 115 0.77 -16.61 -1.63
CA ILE A 115 1.89 -17.00 -0.78
C ILE A 115 2.93 -17.80 -1.54
N SER A 116 4.20 -17.60 -1.19
CA SER A 116 5.32 -18.42 -1.65
C SER A 116 5.71 -19.40 -0.55
N VAL A 117 5.56 -20.69 -0.83
CA VAL A 117 5.81 -21.81 0.09
C VAL A 117 7.10 -22.49 -0.35
N ARG A 118 8.20 -22.21 0.36
CA ARG A 118 9.55 -22.56 -0.08
C ARG A 118 9.74 -24.07 -0.16
N HIS A 119 9.40 -24.79 0.89
CA HIS A 119 9.73 -26.22 1.00
C HIS A 119 8.83 -27.10 0.13
N LEU A 120 7.64 -26.62 -0.24
CA LEU A 120 6.81 -27.30 -1.22
C LEU A 120 7.10 -26.86 -2.66
N SER A 121 8.04 -25.93 -2.88
CA SER A 121 8.29 -25.31 -4.18
C SER A 121 6.99 -24.87 -4.86
N ARG A 122 6.13 -24.18 -4.11
CA ARG A 122 4.73 -23.92 -4.45
C ARG A 122 4.38 -22.45 -4.26
N ILE A 123 3.62 -21.90 -5.21
CA ILE A 123 2.94 -20.61 -5.07
C ILE A 123 1.44 -20.88 -5.01
N THR A 124 0.78 -20.38 -3.98
CA THR A 124 -0.65 -20.64 -3.72
C THR A 124 -1.43 -19.34 -3.78
N LYS A 125 -2.59 -19.35 -4.46
CA LYS A 125 -3.59 -18.30 -4.37
C LYS A 125 -4.74 -18.73 -3.47
N ILE A 126 -5.15 -17.84 -2.57
CA ILE A 126 -6.17 -18.06 -1.54
C ILE A 126 -7.25 -16.98 -1.70
N ASP A 127 -8.51 -17.37 -1.70
CA ASP A 127 -9.64 -16.45 -1.68
C ASP A 127 -9.74 -15.80 -0.29
N TYR A 128 -9.90 -14.48 -0.25
CA TYR A 128 -10.08 -13.74 1.00
C TYR A 128 -11.47 -13.09 1.03
N PRO A 129 -12.25 -13.24 2.11
CA PRO A 129 -11.84 -13.81 3.40
C PRO A 129 -12.18 -15.31 3.57
N SER A 130 -12.66 -16.03 2.54
CA SER A 130 -13.16 -17.40 2.73
C SER A 130 -12.07 -18.37 3.20
N GLY A 131 -10.83 -18.15 2.75
CA GLY A 131 -9.70 -19.04 3.01
C GLY A 131 -9.61 -20.20 2.02
N ASP A 132 -10.49 -20.30 1.03
CA ASP A 132 -10.46 -21.37 0.05
C ASP A 132 -9.20 -21.25 -0.83
N VAL A 133 -8.48 -22.35 -1.00
CA VAL A 133 -7.37 -22.41 -1.97
C VAL A 133 -7.97 -22.36 -3.38
N VAL A 134 -7.60 -21.34 -4.15
CA VAL A 134 -8.09 -21.14 -5.52
C VAL A 134 -7.27 -21.97 -6.50
N TRP A 135 -5.95 -21.98 -6.31
CA TRP A 135 -5.01 -22.82 -7.05
C TRP A 135 -3.63 -22.84 -6.38
N ASN A 136 -2.85 -23.84 -6.76
CA ASN A 136 -1.45 -24.03 -6.50
C ASN A 136 -0.67 -24.16 -7.83
N ILE A 137 0.41 -23.41 -7.95
CA ILE A 137 1.42 -23.56 -9.00
C ILE A 137 2.66 -24.17 -8.37
N GLY A 138 3.27 -25.15 -9.02
CA GLY A 138 4.53 -25.74 -8.54
C GLY A 138 4.83 -27.08 -9.21
N HIS A 139 5.64 -27.89 -8.55
CA HIS A 139 5.89 -29.26 -8.97
C HIS A 139 4.75 -30.20 -8.57
N GLU A 140 4.54 -31.28 -9.33
CA GLU A 140 3.57 -32.32 -8.97
C GLU A 140 3.98 -32.99 -7.66
N MET A 141 3.02 -33.19 -6.76
CA MET A 141 3.22 -33.79 -5.44
C MET A 141 2.17 -34.87 -5.19
N PRO A 142 2.38 -35.79 -4.22
CA PRO A 142 1.51 -36.95 -4.01
C PRO A 142 0.01 -36.65 -3.84
N SER A 143 -0.35 -35.50 -3.27
CA SER A 143 -1.74 -35.10 -3.07
C SER A 143 -2.51 -34.87 -4.38
N GLY A 144 -1.81 -34.48 -5.45
CA GLY A 144 -2.42 -33.97 -6.68
C GLY A 144 -2.99 -32.55 -6.57
N ASP A 145 -2.69 -31.81 -5.49
CA ASP A 145 -3.23 -30.46 -5.24
C ASP A 145 -2.61 -29.35 -6.11
N VAL A 146 -1.57 -29.66 -6.89
CA VAL A 146 -0.95 -28.70 -7.82
C VAL A 146 -1.61 -28.81 -9.19
N GLU A 147 -2.40 -27.80 -9.57
CA GLU A 147 -3.23 -27.88 -10.77
C GLU A 147 -2.53 -27.39 -12.04
N MET A 148 -1.46 -26.58 -11.91
CA MET A 148 -0.80 -25.97 -13.08
C MET A 148 0.67 -25.60 -12.85
N GLY A 149 1.38 -25.36 -13.95
CA GLY A 149 2.75 -24.86 -13.95
C GLY A 149 3.82 -25.88 -13.57
N THR A 150 3.51 -27.18 -13.64
CA THR A 150 4.42 -28.30 -13.35
C THR A 150 5.71 -28.26 -14.17
N ASP A 151 5.63 -27.74 -15.40
CA ASP A 151 6.77 -27.67 -16.31
C ASP A 151 7.67 -26.43 -16.09
N ILE A 152 7.29 -25.50 -15.21
CA ILE A 152 8.08 -24.30 -14.92
C ILE A 152 9.38 -24.68 -14.20
N GLY A 153 9.32 -25.69 -13.32
CA GLY A 153 10.47 -26.29 -12.66
C GLY A 153 11.22 -25.34 -11.71
N PHE A 154 10.53 -24.40 -11.07
CA PHE A 154 11.13 -23.62 -9.99
C PHE A 154 11.20 -24.44 -8.71
N SER A 155 12.13 -24.07 -7.83
CA SER A 155 12.31 -24.74 -6.55
C SER A 155 12.79 -23.78 -5.48
N PHE A 156 12.24 -23.94 -4.28
CA PHE A 156 12.70 -23.22 -3.09
C PHE A 156 12.63 -21.69 -3.27
N GLN A 157 11.66 -21.23 -4.07
CA GLN A 157 11.54 -19.86 -4.53
C GLN A 157 11.28 -18.88 -3.38
N HIS A 158 11.70 -17.63 -3.59
CA HIS A 158 11.52 -16.53 -2.66
C HIS A 158 10.93 -15.33 -3.34
N SER A 159 10.29 -14.49 -2.53
CA SER A 159 9.62 -13.25 -2.94
C SER A 159 8.48 -13.50 -3.92
N LEU A 160 7.56 -12.55 -3.95
CA LEU A 160 6.53 -12.47 -4.96
C LEU A 160 6.34 -10.99 -5.28
N GLN A 161 6.12 -10.68 -6.54
CA GLN A 161 5.56 -9.41 -6.97
C GLN A 161 4.49 -9.69 -8.03
N LYS A 162 3.26 -9.24 -7.78
CA LYS A 162 2.21 -9.25 -8.79
C LYS A 162 2.40 -8.00 -9.66
N LEU A 163 2.44 -8.20 -10.97
CA LEU A 163 2.62 -7.15 -11.96
C LEU A 163 1.26 -6.61 -12.42
N SER A 164 1.25 -5.41 -13.00
CA SER A 164 0.02 -4.74 -13.47
C SER A 164 -0.71 -5.49 -14.59
N ASN A 165 -0.01 -6.37 -15.31
CA ASN A 165 -0.58 -7.27 -16.32
C ASN A 165 -1.16 -8.56 -15.71
N GLY A 166 -1.11 -8.74 -14.39
CA GLY A 166 -1.58 -9.93 -13.68
C GLY A 166 -0.53 -11.04 -13.50
N ASN A 167 0.64 -10.91 -14.12
CA ASN A 167 1.71 -11.90 -14.00
C ASN A 167 2.35 -11.87 -12.60
N ILE A 168 3.04 -12.95 -12.25
CA ILE A 168 3.81 -13.08 -11.00
C ILE A 168 5.30 -13.12 -11.33
N LEU A 169 6.06 -12.18 -10.76
CA LEU A 169 7.52 -12.22 -10.73
C LEU A 169 7.99 -12.82 -9.40
N THR A 170 8.95 -13.75 -9.47
CA THR A 170 9.53 -14.41 -8.29
C THR A 170 11.00 -14.74 -8.52
N LEU A 171 11.73 -15.00 -7.43
CA LEU A 171 13.11 -15.50 -7.50
C LEU A 171 13.07 -17.02 -7.29
N ASP A 172 13.33 -17.76 -8.35
CA ASP A 172 13.58 -19.20 -8.27
C ASP A 172 15.02 -19.43 -7.79
N ASN A 173 15.18 -19.79 -6.53
CA ASN A 173 16.50 -20.09 -5.96
C ASN A 173 17.16 -21.28 -6.66
N GLY A 174 16.36 -22.23 -7.16
CA GLY A 174 16.83 -23.29 -8.04
C GLY A 174 17.60 -24.40 -7.32
N ASN A 175 17.33 -24.61 -6.03
CA ASN A 175 17.98 -25.65 -5.21
C ASN A 175 17.83 -27.05 -5.82
N LEU A 176 16.69 -27.32 -6.46
CA LEU A 176 16.36 -28.58 -7.13
C LEU A 176 16.37 -28.44 -8.65
N ALA A 177 17.07 -27.44 -9.21
CA ALA A 177 17.19 -27.29 -10.66
C ALA A 177 17.73 -28.56 -11.36
N PRO A 178 18.69 -29.32 -10.80
CA PRO A 178 19.11 -30.59 -11.40
C PRO A 178 17.98 -31.61 -11.50
N GLN A 179 17.15 -31.71 -10.45
CA GLN A 179 16.04 -32.67 -10.38
C GLN A 179 14.86 -32.24 -11.26
N PHE A 180 14.46 -30.97 -11.20
CA PHE A 180 13.26 -30.47 -11.86
C PHE A 180 13.50 -29.99 -13.29
N ARG A 181 14.74 -29.63 -13.65
CA ARG A 181 15.09 -29.06 -14.96
C ARG A 181 16.24 -29.77 -15.66
N GLY A 182 16.90 -30.74 -15.02
CA GLY A 182 18.00 -31.48 -15.61
C GLY A 182 19.29 -30.67 -15.79
N THR A 183 19.51 -29.63 -14.98
CA THR A 183 20.77 -28.87 -14.98
C THR A 183 21.89 -29.68 -14.32
N ASP A 184 23.15 -29.37 -14.66
CA ASP A 184 24.31 -30.03 -14.02
C ASP A 184 24.45 -29.62 -12.55
N ASP A 185 24.17 -28.35 -12.24
CA ASP A 185 24.27 -27.76 -10.92
C ASP A 185 22.99 -26.97 -10.55
N PRO A 186 22.72 -26.74 -9.25
CA PRO A 186 21.73 -25.77 -8.80
C PRO A 186 22.03 -24.37 -9.34
N ILE A 187 21.00 -23.68 -9.84
CA ILE A 187 21.15 -22.36 -10.47
C ILE A 187 19.95 -21.46 -10.18
N THR A 188 20.23 -20.27 -9.69
CA THR A 188 19.21 -19.26 -9.36
C THR A 188 18.80 -18.48 -10.60
N ARG A 189 17.52 -18.14 -10.71
CA ARG A 189 16.99 -17.30 -11.78
C ARG A 189 15.82 -16.44 -11.33
N ALA A 190 15.65 -15.27 -11.93
CA ALA A 190 14.39 -14.54 -11.84
C ALA A 190 13.44 -15.07 -12.91
N ILE A 191 12.16 -15.25 -12.58
CA ILE A 191 11.14 -15.74 -13.52
C ILE A 191 9.87 -14.90 -13.43
N GLU A 192 9.27 -14.64 -14.58
CA GLU A 192 7.92 -14.07 -14.70
C GLU A 192 6.97 -15.16 -15.21
N ILE A 193 5.89 -15.36 -14.47
CA ILE A 193 4.88 -16.40 -14.71
C ILE A 193 3.58 -15.69 -15.08
N SER A 194 3.09 -15.98 -16.28
CA SER A 194 1.74 -15.61 -16.70
C SER A 194 0.74 -16.67 -16.24
N ILE A 195 -0.43 -16.23 -15.79
CA ILE A 195 -1.51 -17.08 -15.28
C ILE A 195 -2.78 -16.70 -16.01
N GLU A 196 -3.20 -17.54 -16.97
CA GLU A 196 -4.38 -17.31 -17.80
C GLU A 196 -5.18 -18.60 -17.95
N ASN A 197 -6.51 -18.53 -17.74
CA ASN A 197 -7.43 -19.66 -17.97
C ASN A 197 -7.01 -20.99 -17.30
N ASN A 198 -6.52 -20.93 -16.06
CA ASN A 198 -5.96 -22.06 -15.31
C ASN A 198 -4.70 -22.69 -15.93
N PHE A 199 -3.94 -21.92 -16.71
CA PHE A 199 -2.61 -22.29 -17.17
C PHE A 199 -1.58 -21.30 -16.61
N ALA A 200 -0.50 -21.84 -16.06
CA ALA A 200 0.66 -21.07 -15.64
C ALA A 200 1.82 -21.34 -16.60
N THR A 201 2.36 -20.27 -17.21
CA THR A 201 3.47 -20.36 -18.18
C THR A 201 4.55 -19.36 -17.84
N MET A 202 5.81 -19.78 -17.88
CA MET A 202 6.94 -18.86 -17.76
C MET A 202 7.09 -18.04 -19.05
N VAL A 203 6.88 -16.72 -18.95
CA VAL A 203 6.94 -15.80 -20.10
C VAL A 203 8.27 -15.06 -20.19
N TRP A 204 9.01 -15.01 -19.10
CA TRP A 204 10.36 -14.44 -19.06
C TRP A 204 11.19 -15.12 -17.98
N ASN A 205 12.50 -15.21 -18.20
CA ASN A 205 13.46 -15.60 -17.17
C ASN A 205 14.85 -15.01 -17.42
N TYR A 206 15.63 -14.93 -16.34
CA TYR A 206 17.05 -14.62 -16.39
C TYR A 206 17.81 -15.50 -15.39
N GLU A 207 18.66 -16.39 -15.89
CA GLU A 207 19.52 -17.24 -15.07
C GLU A 207 20.78 -16.51 -14.62
N LEU A 208 21.08 -16.60 -13.32
CA LEU A 208 22.29 -16.03 -12.76
C LEU A 208 23.51 -16.90 -13.09
N PRO A 209 24.70 -16.29 -13.27
CA PRO A 209 25.96 -17.03 -13.32
C PRO A 209 26.14 -17.96 -12.11
N GLN A 210 26.79 -19.11 -12.30
CA GLN A 210 26.89 -20.15 -11.27
C GLN A 210 27.53 -19.67 -9.96
N ASN A 211 28.48 -18.73 -10.01
CA ASN A 211 29.10 -18.15 -8.82
C ASN A 211 28.16 -17.25 -8.00
N LEU A 212 26.95 -16.97 -8.50
CA LEU A 212 25.89 -16.21 -7.86
C LEU A 212 24.68 -17.07 -7.45
N PHE A 213 24.81 -18.41 -7.51
CA PHE A 213 23.81 -19.30 -6.94
C PHE A 213 23.50 -18.93 -5.49
N GLY A 214 22.23 -18.68 -5.21
CA GLY A 214 21.69 -18.33 -3.90
C GLY A 214 20.68 -19.35 -3.44
N PHE A 215 21.10 -20.26 -2.55
CA PHE A 215 20.29 -21.37 -2.05
C PHE A 215 19.12 -20.97 -1.13
N ALA A 216 19.05 -19.71 -0.70
CA ALA A 216 18.02 -19.17 0.19
C ALA A 216 17.96 -17.65 0.08
N SER A 217 16.88 -17.05 0.61
CA SER A 217 16.67 -15.59 0.60
C SER A 217 16.71 -15.00 -0.82
N GLY A 218 16.73 -13.67 -0.91
CA GLY A 218 16.71 -12.93 -2.16
C GLY A 218 15.30 -12.53 -2.61
N ASN A 219 15.26 -11.73 -3.66
CA ASN A 219 14.03 -11.31 -4.33
C ASN A 219 14.29 -10.89 -5.77
N ALA A 220 13.21 -10.89 -6.56
CA ALA A 220 13.14 -10.22 -7.85
C ALA A 220 12.14 -9.06 -7.76
N GLN A 221 12.45 -7.92 -8.39
CA GLN A 221 11.59 -6.74 -8.44
C GLN A 221 11.61 -6.11 -9.83
N LYS A 222 10.47 -6.09 -10.52
CA LYS A 222 10.25 -5.28 -11.73
C LYS A 222 10.21 -3.81 -11.33
N LEU A 223 11.04 -3.02 -12.00
CA LEU A 223 11.21 -1.58 -11.80
C LEU A 223 10.37 -0.79 -12.80
N GLU A 224 10.20 0.51 -12.57
CA GLU A 224 9.38 1.39 -13.43
C GLU A 224 9.93 1.57 -14.85
N ASN A 225 11.23 1.37 -15.03
CA ASN A 225 11.90 1.39 -16.34
C ASN A 225 11.90 0.02 -17.02
N ASP A 226 11.05 -0.90 -16.56
CA ASP A 226 10.92 -2.29 -17.00
C ASP A 226 12.14 -3.20 -16.76
N ASN A 227 13.23 -2.68 -16.19
CA ASN A 227 14.33 -3.51 -15.71
C ASN A 227 13.89 -4.37 -14.53
N ILE A 228 14.65 -5.43 -14.27
CA ILE A 228 14.43 -6.32 -13.13
C ILE A 228 15.64 -6.23 -12.21
N LEU A 229 15.38 -5.85 -10.97
CA LEU A 229 16.35 -5.96 -9.88
C LEU A 229 16.30 -7.39 -9.33
N ILE A 230 17.43 -8.07 -9.31
CA ILE A 230 17.59 -9.43 -8.78
C ILE A 230 18.57 -9.38 -7.62
N THR A 231 18.13 -9.79 -6.44
CA THR A 231 18.93 -9.89 -5.22
C THR A 231 19.16 -11.34 -4.86
N THR A 232 20.41 -11.74 -4.61
CA THR A 232 20.78 -13.11 -4.24
C THR A 232 21.80 -13.11 -3.11
N VAL A 233 21.79 -14.16 -2.27
CA VAL A 233 22.87 -14.42 -1.29
C VAL A 233 24.17 -14.87 -1.96
N GLY A 234 24.11 -15.36 -3.19
CA GLY A 234 25.27 -15.77 -3.97
C GLY A 234 26.27 -14.62 -4.16
N GLY A 235 27.56 -14.97 -4.29
CA GLY A 235 28.61 -13.96 -4.46
C GLY A 235 28.80 -13.01 -3.27
N SER A 236 28.53 -13.46 -2.05
CA SER A 236 28.58 -12.65 -0.81
C SER A 236 27.53 -11.53 -0.75
N GLY A 237 26.30 -11.86 -1.14
CA GLY A 237 25.18 -10.92 -1.18
C GLY A 237 25.34 -9.90 -2.30
N ARG A 238 24.49 -10.00 -3.33
CA ARG A 238 24.59 -9.17 -4.53
C ARG A 238 23.20 -8.78 -5.05
N SER A 239 23.13 -7.58 -5.59
CA SER A 239 22.00 -7.12 -6.41
C SER A 239 22.47 -6.80 -7.81
N LEU A 240 21.67 -7.18 -8.80
CA LEU A 240 21.89 -6.95 -10.22
C LEU A 240 20.65 -6.26 -10.78
N GLU A 241 20.80 -5.19 -11.53
CA GLU A 241 19.72 -4.66 -12.36
C GLU A 241 19.95 -5.14 -13.79
N VAL A 242 18.97 -5.85 -14.33
CA VAL A 242 19.02 -6.48 -15.64
C VAL A 242 17.96 -5.84 -16.54
N SER A 243 18.33 -5.46 -17.76
CA SER A 243 17.39 -4.97 -18.76
C SER A 243 16.49 -6.09 -19.28
N GLU A 244 15.41 -5.74 -19.98
CA GLU A 244 14.54 -6.73 -20.62
C GLU A 244 15.28 -7.62 -21.64
N GLN A 245 16.38 -7.10 -22.22
CA GLN A 245 17.23 -7.84 -23.15
C GLN A 245 18.26 -8.75 -22.45
N GLY A 246 18.27 -8.78 -21.11
CA GLY A 246 19.20 -9.60 -20.33
C GLY A 246 20.57 -8.96 -20.10
N GLU A 247 20.73 -7.66 -20.33
CA GLU A 247 21.99 -6.95 -20.07
C GLU A 247 22.05 -6.47 -18.62
N VAL A 248 23.14 -6.77 -17.91
CA VAL A 248 23.37 -6.19 -16.57
C VAL A 248 23.74 -4.73 -16.73
N VAL A 249 22.86 -3.83 -16.29
CA VAL A 249 23.05 -2.37 -16.39
C VAL A 249 23.58 -1.77 -15.09
N TRP A 250 23.44 -2.48 -13.97
CA TRP A 250 23.97 -2.07 -12.68
C TRP A 250 24.19 -3.28 -11.77
N GLU A 251 25.16 -3.21 -10.86
CA GLU A 251 25.36 -4.20 -9.82
C GLU A 251 25.85 -3.57 -8.50
N ALA A 252 25.52 -4.21 -7.38
CA ALA A 252 26.11 -3.93 -6.08
C ALA A 252 26.43 -5.21 -5.32
N GLN A 253 27.65 -5.28 -4.78
CA GLN A 253 28.09 -6.34 -3.89
C GLN A 253 28.12 -5.84 -2.45
N TYR A 254 27.41 -6.54 -1.56
CA TYR A 254 27.26 -6.15 -0.17
C TYR A 254 28.36 -6.69 0.75
N ASN A 255 29.09 -7.72 0.30
CA ASN A 255 30.07 -8.44 1.11
C ASN A 255 29.45 -9.03 2.40
N LEU A 256 28.20 -9.51 2.28
CA LEU A 256 27.46 -10.21 3.32
C LEU A 256 27.55 -11.71 3.04
N GLY A 257 28.20 -12.45 3.94
CA GLY A 257 28.34 -13.90 3.82
C GLY A 257 28.15 -14.60 5.15
N LEU A 258 27.63 -15.83 5.08
CA LEU A 258 27.52 -16.70 6.25
C LEU A 258 28.91 -17.01 6.84
N PRO A 259 29.03 -17.14 8.17
CA PRO A 259 27.95 -17.05 9.17
C PRO A 259 27.64 -15.62 9.64
N ASN A 260 28.36 -14.61 9.14
CA ASN A 260 28.33 -13.23 9.69
C ASN A 260 27.07 -12.44 9.30
N GLY A 261 26.31 -12.93 8.33
CA GLY A 261 25.04 -12.34 7.89
C GLY A 261 24.83 -12.57 6.41
N ALA A 262 23.60 -12.86 6.02
CA ALA A 262 23.20 -12.97 4.61
C ALA A 262 22.29 -11.81 4.24
N VAL A 263 22.30 -11.41 2.97
CA VAL A 263 21.27 -10.49 2.46
C VAL A 263 19.93 -11.22 2.46
N TYR A 264 18.92 -10.66 3.12
CA TYR A 264 17.58 -11.24 3.11
C TYR A 264 16.82 -10.84 1.84
N ARG A 265 16.64 -9.53 1.61
CA ARG A 265 16.07 -8.93 0.40
C ARG A 265 16.70 -7.55 0.18
N ALA A 266 16.65 -7.06 -1.05
CA ALA A 266 16.91 -5.66 -1.37
C ALA A 266 15.87 -5.18 -2.39
N ASN A 267 15.28 -4.02 -2.12
CA ASN A 267 14.34 -3.38 -3.02
C ASN A 267 14.91 -2.03 -3.44
N LYS A 268 14.78 -1.72 -4.73
CA LYS A 268 15.02 -0.37 -5.23
C LYS A 268 13.72 0.40 -5.04
N ILE A 269 13.82 1.46 -4.24
CA ILE A 269 12.76 2.44 -4.05
C ILE A 269 13.15 3.70 -4.81
N ILE A 270 12.16 4.40 -5.36
CA ILE A 270 12.39 5.63 -6.14
C ILE A 270 12.98 6.73 -5.25
N GLY A 271 12.58 6.75 -3.98
CA GLY A 271 13.14 7.63 -2.97
C GLY A 271 12.70 7.24 -1.56
N LEU A 272 13.44 7.68 -0.55
CA LEU A 272 13.12 7.47 0.87
C LEU A 272 11.96 8.36 1.36
N TYR A 273 11.54 9.31 0.54
CA TYR A 273 10.68 10.41 0.94
C TYR A 273 9.48 10.51 0.01
N PRO A 274 8.24 10.53 0.53
CA PRO A 274 7.04 10.58 -0.29
C PRO A 274 6.96 11.91 -1.08
N SER A 275 6.69 11.80 -2.38
CA SER A 275 6.35 12.93 -3.23
C SER A 275 4.91 13.37 -2.96
N ALA A 276 4.74 14.32 -2.03
CA ALA A 276 3.44 14.90 -1.67
C ALA A 276 3.30 16.32 -2.22
N TYR A 277 2.14 16.62 -2.79
CA TYR A 277 1.80 17.94 -3.31
C TYR A 277 0.30 18.09 -3.50
N SER A 278 -0.21 19.32 -3.42
CA SER A 278 -1.61 19.67 -3.69
C SER A 278 -1.72 20.70 -4.82
N ILE A 279 -2.87 20.68 -5.51
CA ILE A 279 -3.20 21.63 -6.56
C ILE A 279 -4.51 22.31 -6.20
N MET A 280 -4.52 23.64 -6.20
CA MET A 280 -5.73 24.45 -6.05
C MET A 280 -6.06 25.14 -7.38
N ILE A 281 -7.31 25.05 -7.81
CA ILE A 281 -7.79 25.81 -8.97
C ILE A 281 -8.07 27.25 -8.53
N ASN A 282 -7.36 28.22 -9.11
CA ASN A 282 -7.56 29.61 -8.72
C ASN A 282 -8.85 30.16 -9.34
N ASN A 283 -9.58 30.99 -8.58
CA ASN A 283 -10.87 31.58 -8.99
C ASN A 283 -11.96 30.56 -9.33
N TYR A 284 -11.90 29.36 -8.74
CA TYR A 284 -12.98 28.39 -8.82
C TYR A 284 -14.23 28.91 -8.11
N LYS A 285 -15.39 28.84 -8.77
CA LYS A 285 -16.68 29.36 -8.29
C LYS A 285 -17.80 28.39 -8.63
N GLU A 286 -18.87 28.43 -7.84
CA GLU A 286 -20.13 27.76 -8.09
C GLU A 286 -21.24 28.80 -8.33
N TYR A 287 -22.03 28.62 -9.39
CA TYR A 287 -23.19 29.47 -9.68
C TYR A 287 -24.28 28.72 -10.44
N ASN A 288 -25.53 28.78 -9.94
CA ASN A 288 -26.71 28.16 -10.56
C ASN A 288 -26.53 26.67 -10.94
N GLY A 289 -25.81 25.90 -10.12
CA GLY A 289 -25.54 24.48 -10.37
C GLY A 289 -24.39 24.19 -11.34
N ASN A 290 -23.72 25.24 -11.87
CA ASN A 290 -22.48 25.11 -12.62
C ASN A 290 -21.30 25.42 -11.70
N THR A 291 -20.25 24.60 -11.77
CA THR A 291 -19.01 24.79 -11.01
C THR A 291 -17.83 24.92 -11.97
N GLY A 292 -16.99 25.93 -11.80
CA GLY A 292 -15.86 26.15 -12.70
C GLY A 292 -15.15 27.47 -12.48
N VAL A 293 -14.39 27.92 -13.48
CA VAL A 293 -13.66 29.20 -13.44
C VAL A 293 -14.27 30.19 -14.42
N TYR A 294 -14.36 31.46 -14.01
CA TYR A 294 -14.70 32.53 -14.94
C TYR A 294 -13.44 32.99 -15.67
N VAL A 295 -13.46 32.91 -17.01
CA VAL A 295 -12.37 33.37 -17.87
C VAL A 295 -12.94 34.35 -18.90
N PRO A 296 -12.64 35.66 -18.80
CA PRO A 296 -13.26 36.66 -19.68
C PRO A 296 -12.85 36.45 -21.15
N PRO A 297 -13.72 36.77 -22.13
CA PRO A 297 -13.33 36.78 -23.54
C PRO A 297 -12.16 37.72 -23.84
N GLY A 298 -11.32 37.35 -24.80
CA GLY A 298 -10.10 38.09 -25.17
C GLY A 298 -8.83 37.50 -24.55
N ASN A 299 -7.82 38.33 -24.35
CA ASN A 299 -6.56 37.89 -23.72
C ASN A 299 -6.79 37.67 -22.23
N SER A 300 -6.70 36.41 -21.81
CA SER A 300 -7.04 35.98 -20.46
C SER A 300 -6.08 34.92 -19.96
N THR A 301 -6.11 34.71 -18.64
CA THR A 301 -5.24 33.77 -17.94
C THR A 301 -6.09 32.82 -17.11
N ILE A 302 -5.72 31.54 -17.12
CA ILE A 302 -6.14 30.57 -16.11
C ILE A 302 -4.93 30.20 -15.26
N SER A 303 -5.14 29.98 -13.95
CA SER A 303 -4.03 29.64 -13.05
C SER A 303 -4.39 28.61 -12.00
N PHE A 304 -3.37 27.92 -11.52
CA PHE A 304 -3.45 26.86 -10.52
C PHE A 304 -2.32 27.06 -9.51
N THR A 305 -2.60 26.89 -8.22
CA THR A 305 -1.58 26.93 -7.18
C THR A 305 -1.11 25.52 -6.87
N LEU A 306 0.16 25.24 -7.14
CA LEU A 306 0.86 24.03 -6.75
C LEU A 306 1.50 24.26 -5.37
N ASN A 307 1.20 23.42 -4.39
CA ASN A 307 1.90 23.40 -3.09
C ASN A 307 2.73 22.13 -2.97
N HIS A 308 4.01 22.26 -2.64
CA HIS A 308 4.86 21.12 -2.37
C HIS A 308 4.81 20.76 -0.88
N GLU A 309 4.21 19.61 -0.57
CA GLU A 309 3.97 19.12 0.80
C GLU A 309 4.90 17.95 1.18
N GLY A 310 5.74 17.53 0.24
CA GLY A 310 6.73 16.48 0.42
C GLY A 310 7.95 16.96 1.19
N SER A 311 8.79 16.02 1.60
CA SER A 311 9.96 16.31 2.43
C SER A 311 11.27 16.48 1.65
N ASN A 312 11.24 16.36 0.32
CA ASN A 312 12.41 16.48 -0.56
C ASN A 312 12.13 17.41 -1.72
N ALA A 313 13.06 18.32 -1.99
CA ALA A 313 13.00 19.20 -3.14
C ALA A 313 12.93 18.42 -4.46
N GLN A 314 12.09 18.88 -5.39
CA GLN A 314 11.87 18.18 -6.65
C GLN A 314 11.35 19.11 -7.75
N ASN A 315 11.54 18.67 -9.00
CA ASN A 315 10.94 19.29 -10.16
C ASN A 315 9.51 18.76 -10.41
N PHE A 316 8.62 19.66 -10.78
CA PHE A 316 7.29 19.35 -11.30
C PHE A 316 7.22 19.77 -12.76
N ILE A 317 6.70 18.89 -13.61
CA ILE A 317 6.42 19.14 -15.02
C ILE A 317 4.91 19.30 -15.16
N TYR A 318 4.46 20.35 -15.85
CA TYR A 318 3.04 20.62 -16.04
C TYR A 318 2.71 20.96 -17.50
N SER A 319 1.47 20.68 -17.90
CA SER A 319 0.92 21.05 -19.20
C SER A 319 -0.58 21.33 -19.14
N ILE A 320 -1.06 22.17 -20.06
CA ILE A 320 -2.49 22.48 -20.20
C ILE A 320 -3.01 22.02 -21.57
N GLN A 321 -4.27 21.61 -21.58
CA GLN A 321 -5.07 21.37 -22.78
C GLN A 321 -6.51 21.83 -22.54
N ASP A 322 -7.21 22.26 -23.59
CA ASP A 322 -8.63 22.62 -23.52
C ASP A 322 -9.36 22.26 -24.82
N GLN A 323 -10.69 22.15 -24.76
CA GLN A 323 -11.51 21.69 -25.88
C GLN A 323 -11.73 22.79 -26.95
N GLU A 324 -11.72 24.05 -26.54
CA GLU A 324 -12.02 25.21 -27.41
C GLU A 324 -10.76 25.90 -27.95
N SER A 325 -9.58 25.34 -27.69
CA SER A 325 -8.27 25.89 -28.10
C SER A 325 -8.03 27.32 -27.59
N TRP A 326 -8.55 27.68 -26.42
CA TRP A 326 -8.33 28.97 -25.77
C TRP A 326 -6.89 29.14 -25.31
N PHE A 327 -6.30 28.07 -24.78
CA PHE A 327 -4.93 28.05 -24.29
C PHE A 327 -4.13 27.18 -25.26
N PRO A 328 -3.19 27.74 -26.03
CA PRO A 328 -2.34 26.91 -26.88
C PRO A 328 -1.60 25.91 -26.00
N ASN A 329 -1.28 24.73 -26.56
CA ASN A 329 -0.52 23.69 -25.87
C ASN A 329 0.74 24.30 -25.24
N GLN A 330 0.69 24.47 -23.92
CA GLN A 330 1.74 25.07 -23.11
C GLN A 330 2.17 24.06 -22.07
N SER A 331 3.47 23.97 -21.85
CA SER A 331 4.07 23.16 -20.81
C SER A 331 5.22 23.90 -20.15
N GLY A 332 5.57 23.47 -18.95
CA GLY A 332 6.68 24.04 -18.21
C GLY A 332 7.15 23.10 -17.11
N ASN A 333 8.19 23.52 -16.41
CA ASN A 333 8.66 22.87 -15.21
C ASN A 333 8.92 23.90 -14.10
N VAL A 334 8.92 23.43 -12.86
CA VAL A 334 9.28 24.24 -11.69
C VAL A 334 9.96 23.37 -10.64
N PHE A 335 11.08 23.85 -10.11
CA PHE A 335 11.75 23.27 -8.95
C PHE A 335 11.17 23.89 -7.68
N LEU A 336 10.77 23.07 -6.71
CA LEU A 336 10.26 23.53 -5.42
C LEU A 336 10.97 22.85 -4.26
N GLU A 337 11.30 23.64 -3.23
CA GLU A 337 11.71 23.14 -1.92
C GLU A 337 10.49 22.74 -1.08
N PRO A 338 10.65 21.85 -0.07
CA PRO A 338 9.58 21.45 0.84
C PRO A 338 8.85 22.66 1.46
N GLY A 339 7.52 22.68 1.33
CA GLY A 339 6.66 23.74 1.83
C GLY A 339 6.51 24.97 0.92
N GLU A 340 7.18 25.00 -0.24
CA GLU A 340 7.00 26.08 -1.22
C GLU A 340 5.73 25.92 -2.06
N SER A 341 5.21 27.05 -2.52
CA SER A 341 4.07 27.12 -3.43
C SER A 341 4.44 27.88 -4.70
N PHE A 342 3.88 27.45 -5.82
CA PHE A 342 4.06 28.09 -7.11
C PHE A 342 2.74 28.24 -7.86
N ILE A 343 2.53 29.40 -8.48
CA ILE A 343 1.35 29.66 -9.30
C ILE A 343 1.67 29.34 -10.75
N ILE A 344 1.10 28.25 -11.25
CA ILE A 344 1.13 27.89 -12.66
C ILE A 344 0.09 28.73 -13.37
N SER A 345 0.50 29.52 -14.37
CA SER A 345 -0.41 30.39 -15.14
C SER A 345 -0.26 30.13 -16.63
N PHE A 346 -1.38 30.06 -17.33
CA PHE A 346 -1.43 29.90 -18.78
C PHE A 346 -2.20 31.05 -19.39
N GLU A 347 -1.58 31.72 -20.35
CA GLU A 347 -2.19 32.81 -21.10
C GLU A 347 -2.76 32.29 -22.42
N GLY A 348 -3.89 32.86 -22.83
CA GLY A 348 -4.63 32.39 -24.00
C GLY A 348 -5.56 33.46 -24.57
N THR A 349 -6.18 33.13 -25.72
CA THR A 349 -7.21 33.96 -26.36
C THR A 349 -8.55 33.24 -26.27
N VAL A 350 -9.44 33.77 -25.43
CA VAL A 350 -10.71 33.16 -25.09
C VAL A 350 -11.82 33.65 -26.01
N SER A 351 -12.47 32.73 -26.71
CA SER A 351 -13.66 32.99 -27.53
C SER A 351 -14.93 32.87 -26.70
N THR A 352 -15.94 33.71 -26.97
CA THR A 352 -17.23 33.62 -26.26
C THR A 352 -17.96 32.33 -26.64
N ILE A 353 -18.35 31.55 -25.64
CA ILE A 353 -19.13 30.32 -25.78
C ILE A 353 -20.32 30.32 -24.82
N LEU A 354 -21.36 29.54 -25.14
CA LEU A 354 -22.56 29.43 -24.32
C LEU A 354 -22.41 28.43 -23.16
N ASN A 355 -21.62 27.37 -23.36
CA ASN A 355 -21.40 26.29 -22.38
C ASN A 355 -20.00 26.41 -21.75
N GLY A 356 -19.63 25.54 -20.83
CA GLY A 356 -18.26 25.48 -20.31
C GLY A 356 -17.27 24.94 -21.35
N ASN A 357 -16.02 25.37 -21.26
CA ASN A 357 -14.87 24.77 -21.95
C ASN A 357 -14.10 23.93 -20.92
N LEU A 358 -14.00 22.63 -21.15
CA LEU A 358 -13.26 21.75 -20.25
C LEU A 358 -11.75 21.99 -20.42
N VAL A 359 -11.14 22.59 -19.40
CA VAL A 359 -9.70 22.81 -19.31
C VAL A 359 -9.09 21.73 -18.42
N THR A 360 -8.01 21.10 -18.88
CA THR A 360 -7.29 20.06 -18.14
C THR A 360 -5.84 20.45 -17.92
N LEU A 361 -5.43 20.49 -16.65
CA LEU A 361 -4.04 20.57 -16.21
C LEU A 361 -3.52 19.17 -15.95
N ASN A 362 -2.40 18.81 -16.57
CA ASN A 362 -1.62 17.64 -16.20
C ASN A 362 -0.38 18.11 -15.42
N ILE A 363 -0.08 17.48 -14.28
CA ILE A 363 1.11 17.80 -13.50
C ILE A 363 1.73 16.55 -12.87
N TYR A 364 3.04 16.40 -13.02
CA TYR A 364 3.83 15.25 -12.60
C TYR A 364 5.09 15.69 -11.86
N PRO A 365 5.47 15.09 -10.73
CA PRO A 365 6.84 15.16 -10.26
C PRO A 365 7.76 14.44 -11.27
N GLU A 366 8.88 15.07 -11.66
CA GLU A 366 9.77 14.60 -12.74
C GLU A 366 10.28 13.16 -12.55
N HIS A 367 10.47 12.73 -11.30
CA HIS A 367 10.96 11.40 -10.93
C HIS A 367 9.88 10.50 -10.29
N HIS A 368 8.63 10.96 -10.23
CA HIS A 368 7.49 10.19 -9.70
C HIS A 368 6.27 10.37 -10.61
N LEU A 369 6.38 9.92 -11.86
CA LEU A 369 5.33 10.09 -12.86
C LEU A 369 4.02 9.37 -12.47
N GLU A 370 4.10 8.29 -11.70
CA GLU A 370 2.99 7.54 -11.13
C GLU A 370 2.16 8.36 -10.11
N LYS A 371 2.75 9.43 -9.56
CA LYS A 371 2.06 10.37 -8.66
C LYS A 371 1.40 11.54 -9.39
N GLY A 372 1.41 11.52 -10.73
CA GLY A 372 0.79 12.53 -11.56
C GLY A 372 -0.67 12.82 -11.21
N LYS A 373 -1.07 14.09 -11.33
CA LYS A 373 -2.44 14.54 -11.14
C LYS A 373 -2.98 15.15 -12.43
N ILE A 374 -4.19 14.75 -12.79
CA ILE A 374 -4.97 15.32 -13.88
C ILE A 374 -6.12 16.12 -13.23
N ILE A 375 -6.10 17.43 -13.41
CA ILE A 375 -7.09 18.35 -12.83
C ILE A 375 -7.93 18.91 -13.98
N SER A 376 -9.22 18.60 -14.00
CA SER A 376 -10.15 19.11 -14.99
C SER A 376 -11.11 20.13 -14.40
N VAL A 377 -11.32 21.25 -15.09
CA VAL A 377 -12.22 22.32 -14.66
C VAL A 377 -12.96 22.93 -15.86
N GLU A 378 -14.25 23.19 -15.68
CA GLU A 378 -15.05 23.94 -16.65
C GLU A 378 -14.71 25.43 -16.61
N ALA A 379 -14.36 26.01 -17.75
CA ALA A 379 -14.08 27.44 -17.90
C ALA A 379 -15.23 28.14 -18.63
N PHE A 380 -15.79 29.19 -18.02
CA PHE A 380 -16.96 29.91 -18.52
C PHE A 380 -16.62 31.35 -18.93
N THR A 381 -17.19 31.80 -20.04
CA THR A 381 -17.05 33.21 -20.49
C THR A 381 -18.12 34.16 -19.98
N SER A 382 -19.16 33.64 -19.32
CA SER A 382 -20.15 34.44 -18.59
C SER A 382 -19.77 34.51 -17.12
N PRO A 383 -19.83 35.68 -16.47
CA PRO A 383 -19.53 35.81 -15.05
C PRO A 383 -20.39 34.86 -14.21
N LEU A 384 -19.73 34.00 -13.45
CA LEU A 384 -20.35 33.25 -12.36
C LEU A 384 -20.62 34.29 -11.26
N THR A 385 -21.85 34.81 -11.21
CA THR A 385 -22.21 35.95 -10.33
C THR A 385 -22.42 35.48 -8.90
N GLU A 386 -21.84 36.18 -7.94
CA GLU A 386 -21.88 35.78 -6.52
C GLU A 386 -23.28 35.94 -5.92
N ILE A 387 -23.71 34.92 -5.19
CA ILE A 387 -24.14 35.16 -3.80
C ILE A 387 -22.88 34.87 -2.99
N GLU A 388 -22.34 35.88 -2.29
CA GLU A 388 -21.24 35.71 -1.34
C GLU A 388 -21.64 34.69 -0.26
N ASN A 389 -21.38 33.42 -0.50
CA ASN A 389 -21.12 32.47 0.56
C ASN A 389 -19.61 32.28 0.54
N GLU A 390 -18.93 32.87 1.52
CA GLU A 390 -17.52 32.56 1.80
C GLU A 390 -17.40 31.03 1.84
N ILE A 391 -16.75 30.46 0.82
CA ILE A 391 -16.36 29.06 0.85
C ILE A 391 -15.25 28.99 1.88
N VAL A 392 -15.63 28.59 3.08
CA VAL A 392 -14.66 28.34 4.13
C VAL A 392 -14.11 26.94 3.86
N ASN A 393 -12.85 26.88 3.44
CA ASN A 393 -12.20 25.61 3.04
C ASN A 393 -12.00 24.64 4.21
N GLU A 394 -12.10 25.12 5.45
CA GLU A 394 -11.94 24.34 6.68
C GLU A 394 -12.95 24.77 7.75
N PHE A 395 -13.15 23.94 8.78
CA PHE A 395 -13.86 24.38 9.97
C PHE A 395 -13.05 25.47 10.70
N ILE A 396 -13.65 26.64 10.92
CA ILE A 396 -13.02 27.72 11.69
C ILE A 396 -13.95 28.10 12.84
N LEU A 397 -13.52 27.90 14.09
CA LEU A 397 -14.14 28.51 15.26
C LEU A 397 -13.41 29.83 15.58
N LYS A 398 -14.09 30.96 15.41
CA LYS A 398 -13.53 32.25 15.86
C LYS A 398 -13.52 32.30 17.38
N LYS A 399 -12.57 33.08 17.92
CA LYS A 399 -12.46 33.29 19.37
C LYS A 399 -13.81 33.78 19.93
N PRO A 400 -14.39 33.10 20.92
CA PRO A 400 -15.64 33.52 21.55
C PRO A 400 -15.53 34.96 22.08
N TYR A 401 -16.54 35.79 21.85
CA TYR A 401 -16.48 37.20 22.23
C TYR A 401 -17.81 37.73 22.79
N PRO A 402 -17.78 38.65 23.77
CA PRO A 402 -16.59 39.01 24.56
C PRO A 402 -16.09 37.81 25.39
N ASN A 403 -14.80 37.72 25.71
CA ASN A 403 -14.24 36.74 26.65
C ASN A 403 -13.05 37.37 27.39
N PRO A 404 -13.15 37.67 28.71
CA PRO A 404 -14.24 37.34 29.63
C PRO A 404 -15.60 38.00 29.29
N PHE A 405 -16.71 37.40 29.72
CA PHE A 405 -18.08 37.81 29.36
C PHE A 405 -18.99 38.03 30.56
N ASN A 406 -20.07 38.83 30.40
CA ASN A 406 -21.13 39.05 31.41
C ASN A 406 -22.48 39.50 30.78
N PRO A 407 -23.59 38.77 30.95
CA PRO A 407 -23.68 37.31 31.05
C PRO A 407 -23.76 36.65 29.67
N LYS A 408 -23.59 37.42 28.58
CA LYS A 408 -23.74 36.96 27.19
C LYS A 408 -22.41 36.84 26.47
N ILE A 409 -22.29 35.79 25.67
CA ILE A 409 -21.14 35.53 24.79
C ILE A 409 -21.64 35.04 23.44
N ASN A 410 -20.94 35.42 22.37
CA ASN A 410 -21.19 35.00 21.00
C ASN A 410 -20.11 34.02 20.55
N PHE A 411 -20.54 33.04 19.77
CA PHE A 411 -19.72 32.07 19.07
C PHE A 411 -19.96 32.23 17.58
N GLU A 412 -18.89 32.44 16.82
CA GLU A 412 -18.93 32.45 15.36
C GLU A 412 -18.09 31.30 14.85
N PHE A 413 -18.66 30.50 13.97
CA PHE A 413 -17.94 29.42 13.33
C PHE A 413 -18.40 29.21 11.90
N SER A 414 -17.54 28.58 11.11
CA SER A 414 -17.76 28.38 9.69
C SER A 414 -17.66 26.90 9.35
N LEU A 415 -18.60 26.40 8.54
CA LEU A 415 -18.63 25.01 8.07
C LEU A 415 -18.32 24.95 6.58
N ASN A 416 -17.40 24.06 6.21
CA ASN A 416 -17.00 23.82 4.81
C ASN A 416 -18.04 23.01 4.01
N PHE A 417 -18.76 22.08 4.66
CA PHE A 417 -19.90 21.35 4.10
C PHE A 417 -20.99 21.14 5.15
N ALA A 418 -22.18 20.76 4.68
CA ALA A 418 -23.32 20.50 5.55
C ALA A 418 -23.06 19.25 6.42
N GLN A 419 -23.13 19.40 7.75
CA GLN A 419 -22.79 18.34 8.69
C GLN A 419 -23.56 18.46 10.00
N TYR A 420 -23.62 17.35 10.74
CA TYR A 420 -24.29 17.31 12.04
C TYR A 420 -23.40 17.88 13.13
N ILE A 421 -23.85 18.95 13.80
CA ILE A 421 -23.07 19.68 14.81
C ILE A 421 -23.65 19.45 16.20
N TYR A 422 -22.75 19.12 17.13
CA TYR A 422 -22.97 19.11 18.57
C TYR A 422 -22.18 20.23 19.21
N PHE A 423 -22.85 21.25 19.75
CA PHE A 423 -22.22 22.36 20.47
C PHE A 423 -22.68 22.38 21.92
N GLN A 424 -21.74 22.20 22.85
CA GLN A 424 -22.02 21.96 24.26
C GLN A 424 -21.15 22.84 25.17
N ILE A 425 -21.68 23.20 26.33
CA ILE A 425 -20.99 23.93 27.39
C ILE A 425 -20.75 22.99 28.57
N PHE A 426 -19.53 22.98 29.10
CA PHE A 426 -19.12 22.20 30.27
C PHE A 426 -18.55 23.11 31.36
N ASN A 427 -18.71 22.72 32.62
CA ASN A 427 -18.07 23.40 33.74
C ASN A 427 -16.64 22.87 33.98
N ILE A 428 -15.92 23.45 34.95
CA ILE A 428 -14.54 23.05 35.28
C ILE A 428 -14.38 21.61 35.78
N LYS A 429 -15.47 20.95 36.21
CA LYS A 429 -15.48 19.53 36.60
C LYS A 429 -15.74 18.60 35.43
N GLY A 430 -15.96 19.13 34.21
CA GLY A 430 -16.34 18.37 33.03
C GLY A 430 -17.82 17.98 32.98
N GLU A 431 -18.66 18.54 33.85
CA GLU A 431 -20.10 18.29 33.82
C GLU A 431 -20.76 19.12 32.71
N LEU A 432 -21.65 18.49 31.93
CA LEU A 432 -22.42 19.17 30.88
C LEU A 432 -23.39 20.17 31.53
N VAL A 433 -23.24 21.44 31.16
CA VAL A 433 -24.08 22.55 31.62
C VAL A 433 -25.25 22.74 30.68
N GLU A 434 -25.00 22.78 29.36
CA GLU A 434 -26.02 23.05 28.35
C GLU A 434 -25.60 22.56 26.96
N THR A 435 -26.54 22.10 26.15
CA THR A 435 -26.35 21.84 24.71
C THR A 435 -26.98 22.99 23.93
N LEU A 436 -26.17 23.81 23.25
CA LEU A 436 -26.65 24.98 22.49
C LEU A 436 -27.26 24.58 21.15
N ILE A 437 -26.69 23.57 20.50
CA ILE A 437 -27.21 23.04 19.25
C ILE A 437 -26.86 21.55 19.10
N GLN A 438 -27.79 20.79 18.55
CA GLN A 438 -27.64 19.39 18.18
C GLN A 438 -28.50 19.12 16.94
N LYS A 439 -27.99 19.48 15.76
CA LYS A 439 -28.68 19.29 14.48
C LYS A 439 -27.71 19.40 13.30
N GLN A 440 -28.19 19.01 12.12
CA GLN A 440 -27.53 19.30 10.85
C GLN A 440 -27.57 20.79 10.53
N LEU A 441 -26.43 21.34 10.14
CA LEU A 441 -26.26 22.70 9.66
C LEU A 441 -25.70 22.67 8.24
N ASN A 442 -26.12 23.62 7.41
CA ASN A 442 -25.58 23.81 6.06
C ASN A 442 -24.16 24.40 6.10
N SER A 443 -23.41 24.33 5.00
CA SER A 443 -22.16 25.05 4.85
C SER A 443 -22.35 26.57 5.00
N GLY A 444 -21.26 27.26 5.35
CA GLY A 444 -21.23 28.71 5.54
C GLY A 444 -21.03 29.14 6.99
N ASN A 445 -21.22 30.43 7.24
CA ASN A 445 -21.00 31.06 8.53
C ASN A 445 -22.22 30.92 9.44
N HIS A 446 -21.98 30.54 10.69
CA HIS A 446 -22.98 30.37 11.74
C HIS A 446 -22.62 31.21 12.95
N SER A 447 -23.65 31.72 13.61
CA SER A 447 -23.49 32.43 14.88
C SER A 447 -24.44 31.84 15.92
N LEU A 448 -23.91 31.55 17.10
CA LEU A 448 -24.65 31.11 18.28
C LEU A 448 -24.38 32.07 19.42
N PHE A 449 -25.35 32.24 20.31
CA PHE A 449 -25.19 33.01 21.53
C PHE A 449 -25.50 32.14 22.74
N TRP A 450 -24.81 32.39 23.85
CA TRP A 450 -25.12 31.79 25.15
C TRP A 450 -25.31 32.87 26.21
N ASN A 451 -26.30 32.65 27.09
CA ASN A 451 -26.63 33.55 28.18
C ASN A 451 -26.51 32.83 29.52
N ALA A 452 -25.41 33.06 30.23
CA ALA A 452 -25.05 32.38 31.46
C ALA A 452 -25.68 33.01 32.73
N THR A 453 -26.77 33.79 32.62
CA THR A 453 -27.37 34.52 33.76
C THR A 453 -27.63 33.63 34.99
N ASN A 454 -28.01 32.37 34.75
CA ASN A 454 -28.33 31.39 35.81
C ASN A 454 -27.15 30.51 36.25
N GLN A 455 -25.94 30.78 35.75
CA GLN A 455 -24.74 30.03 36.06
C GLN A 455 -23.86 30.75 37.09
N SER A 456 -22.93 30.03 37.72
CA SER A 456 -21.95 30.62 38.64
C SER A 456 -20.81 31.30 37.87
N SER A 457 -20.23 32.38 38.39
CA SER A 457 -18.99 32.93 37.81
C SER A 457 -17.89 31.89 37.83
N GLY A 458 -17.05 31.85 36.80
CA GLY A 458 -15.97 30.85 36.72
C GLY A 458 -15.57 30.50 35.29
N ILE A 459 -14.81 29.41 35.19
CA ILE A 459 -14.30 28.87 33.93
C ILE A 459 -15.30 27.86 33.37
N TYR A 460 -15.61 28.00 32.10
CA TYR A 460 -16.40 27.04 31.32
C TYR A 460 -15.61 26.63 30.07
N PHE A 461 -15.94 25.47 29.54
CA PHE A 461 -15.39 24.96 28.29
C PHE A 461 -16.52 24.80 27.30
N ILE A 462 -16.33 25.31 26.09
CA ILE A 462 -17.20 24.98 24.97
C ILE A 462 -16.58 23.83 24.21
N LYS A 463 -17.40 22.88 23.76
CA LYS A 463 -16.99 21.80 22.88
C LYS A 463 -17.91 21.77 21.68
N ILE A 464 -17.33 21.88 20.49
CA ILE A 464 -18.03 21.72 19.22
C ILE A 464 -17.48 20.47 18.52
N ASN A 465 -18.38 19.55 18.18
CA ASN A 465 -18.03 18.29 17.53
C ASN A 465 -18.90 18.06 16.29
N SER A 466 -18.29 17.42 15.30
CA SER A 466 -18.95 16.74 14.19
C SER A 466 -18.36 15.32 14.06
N GLU A 467 -18.74 14.60 13.00
CA GLU A 467 -18.08 13.33 12.64
C GLU A 467 -16.62 13.52 12.20
N SER A 468 -16.26 14.71 11.72
CA SER A 468 -14.95 15.00 11.11
C SER A 468 -14.02 15.84 11.99
N PHE A 469 -14.53 16.53 13.02
CA PHE A 469 -13.68 17.33 13.92
C PHE A 469 -14.22 17.42 15.36
N SER A 470 -13.33 17.77 16.28
CA SER A 470 -13.65 18.12 17.66
C SER A 470 -12.76 19.27 18.13
N GLN A 471 -13.35 20.41 18.51
CA GLN A 471 -12.62 21.55 19.07
C GLN A 471 -13.20 21.94 20.43
N THR A 472 -12.30 22.32 21.35
CA THR A 472 -12.65 22.79 22.70
C THR A 472 -12.01 24.15 22.97
N GLU A 473 -12.79 25.12 23.45
CA GLU A 473 -12.29 26.45 23.82
C GLU A 473 -12.69 26.81 25.24
N LYS A 474 -11.83 27.59 25.91
CA LYS A 474 -12.03 28.03 27.30
C LYS A 474 -12.63 29.43 27.35
N ILE A 475 -13.72 29.59 28.11
CA ILE A 475 -14.40 30.88 28.30
C ILE A 475 -14.52 31.24 29.79
N PHE A 476 -14.51 32.54 30.10
CA PHE A 476 -14.50 33.07 31.46
C PHE A 476 -15.74 33.92 31.72
N TYR A 477 -16.63 33.43 32.59
CA TYR A 477 -17.83 34.15 33.00
C TYR A 477 -17.56 35.00 34.25
N LEU A 478 -17.78 36.31 34.14
CA LEU A 478 -17.75 37.26 35.25
C LEU A 478 -19.16 37.74 35.53
N LYS A 479 -19.59 37.73 36.80
CA LYS A 479 -20.91 38.22 37.20
C LYS A 479 -20.83 39.65 37.70
#